data_AF-A0A8R1E6R7-F1
#
_entry.id   AF-A0A8R1E6R7-F1
#
_cell.length_a   1.000
_cell.length_b   1.000
_cell.length_c   1.000
_cell.angle_alpha   90.00
_cell.angle_beta   90.00
_cell.angle_gamma   90.00
#
_symmetry.space_group_name_H-M   'P 1'
#
loop_
_entity.id
_entity.type
_entity.pdbx_description
1 polymer ?
#
loop_
_entity_poly.entity_id
_entity_poly.type
_entity_poly.pdbx_seq_one_letter_code
_entity_poly.pdbx_strand_id
1 'polypeptide(L)'
;MYGSEVWTFAKALSERVRVTHAALKRRLVGISLSEQRQNNLHREDIRARSNARDPLLVFKKKKFGWTGHVLRRNVDIWWTPIGEKRSVGRPPMR
;
A
#
# COMPACT_ATOMS: atom_id res chain seq x y z
N MET A 1 10.22 -11.13 -16.19
CA MET A 1 11.06 -9.93 -16.37
C MET A 1 11.65 -9.53 -15.03
N TYR A 2 12.97 -9.39 -15.06
CA TYR A 2 13.96 -9.28 -14.00
C TYR A 2 14.08 -7.81 -13.55
N GLY A 3 13.36 -7.42 -12.48
CA GLY A 3 13.36 -6.03 -11.98
C GLY A 3 12.90 -5.88 -10.53
N SER A 4 12.63 -6.99 -9.84
CA SER A 4 12.12 -7.01 -8.47
C SER A 4 13.19 -7.11 -7.39
N GLU A 5 14.47 -7.15 -7.76
CA GLU A 5 15.59 -7.21 -6.82
C GLU A 5 15.90 -5.83 -6.19
N VAL A 6 15.44 -4.73 -6.79
CA VAL A 6 15.67 -3.36 -6.31
C VAL A 6 14.50 -2.84 -5.46
N TRP A 7 14.18 -3.51 -4.34
CA TRP A 7 13.03 -3.12 -3.48
C TRP A 7 13.40 -3.02 -1.99
N THR A 8 14.60 -2.54 -1.67
CA THR A 8 14.87 -1.99 -0.34
C THR A 8 14.15 -0.65 -0.23
N PHE A 9 12.88 -0.69 0.18
CA PHE A 9 12.09 0.50 0.48
C PHE A 9 12.68 1.17 1.74
N ALA A 10 13.71 1.97 1.55
CA ALA A 10 14.31 2.74 2.62
C ALA A 10 13.26 3.71 3.20
N LYS A 11 13.38 4.04 4.48
CA LYS A 11 12.49 4.99 5.17
C LYS A 11 12.34 6.30 4.38
N ALA A 12 13.42 6.81 3.80
CA ALA A 12 13.42 7.99 2.96
C ALA A 12 12.53 7.87 1.72
N LEU A 13 12.53 6.71 1.03
CA LEU A 13 11.68 6.47 -0.12
C LEU A 13 10.20 6.39 0.30
N SER A 14 9.94 5.74 1.43
CA SER A 14 8.57 5.68 1.98
C SER A 14 8.00 7.06 2.28
N GLU A 15 8.82 7.96 2.80
CA GLU A 15 8.40 9.32 3.11
C GLU A 15 8.14 10.14 1.84
N ARG A 16 9.02 10.04 0.84
CA ARG A 16 8.83 10.69 -0.47
C ARG A 16 7.52 10.24 -1.13
N VAL A 17 7.21 8.94 -1.08
CA VAL A 17 5.93 8.40 -1.59
C VAL A 17 4.76 8.97 -0.81
N ARG A 18 4.85 9.07 0.53
CA ARG A 18 3.79 9.65 1.36
C ARG A 18 3.52 11.11 1.02
N VAL A 19 4.56 11.94 0.90
CA VAL A 19 4.44 13.37 0.58
C VAL A 19 3.83 13.56 -0.80
N THR A 20 4.37 12.87 -1.80
CA THR A 20 3.88 12.94 -3.19
C THR A 20 2.41 12.50 -3.26
N HIS A 21 2.06 11.39 -2.62
CA HIS A 21 0.69 10.90 -2.58
C HIS A 21 -0.27 11.87 -1.88
N ALA A 22 0.15 12.56 -0.82
CA ALA A 22 -0.67 13.61 -0.20
C ALA A 22 -0.90 14.81 -1.12
N ALA A 23 0.11 15.22 -1.89
CA ALA A 23 -0.05 16.26 -2.89
C ALA A 23 -1.07 15.87 -3.97
N LEU A 24 -1.00 14.63 -4.45
CA LEU A 24 -1.97 14.11 -5.40
C LEU A 24 -3.40 14.07 -4.81
N LYS A 25 -3.56 13.61 -3.57
CA LYS A 25 -4.87 13.61 -2.88
C LYS A 25 -5.48 15.00 -2.74
N ARG A 26 -4.67 16.00 -2.38
CA ARG A 26 -5.12 17.40 -2.33
C ARG A 26 -5.61 17.88 -3.69
N ARG A 27 -4.83 17.59 -4.75
CA ARG A 27 -5.20 17.93 -6.13
C ARG A 27 -6.49 17.24 -6.58
N LEU A 28 -6.70 15.98 -6.20
CA LEU A 28 -7.93 15.23 -6.50
C LEU A 28 -9.17 15.82 -5.81
N VAL A 29 -9.02 16.32 -4.58
CA VAL A 29 -10.11 16.96 -3.81
C VAL A 29 -10.25 18.44 -4.16
N GLY A 30 -9.36 19.01 -4.97
CA GLY A 30 -9.41 20.41 -5.39
C GLY A 30 -8.95 21.42 -4.34
N ILE A 31 -8.20 20.98 -3.31
CA ILE A 31 -7.78 21.84 -2.19
C ILE A 31 -6.29 22.19 -2.32
N SER A 32 -5.94 23.46 -2.10
CA SER A 32 -4.53 23.88 -2.04
C SER A 32 -3.88 23.59 -0.67
N LEU A 33 -2.55 23.60 -0.58
CA LEU A 33 -1.87 23.43 0.72
C LEU A 33 -2.18 24.58 1.69
N SER A 34 -2.31 25.81 1.17
CA SER A 34 -2.65 26.99 1.96
C SER A 34 -4.07 26.90 2.51
N GLU A 35 -5.02 26.51 1.67
CA GLU A 35 -6.41 26.30 2.06
C GLU A 35 -6.57 25.16 3.08
N GLN A 36 -5.80 24.07 2.92
CA GLN A 36 -5.75 23.03 3.94
C GLN A 36 -5.34 23.59 5.31
N ARG A 37 -4.31 24.45 5.35
CA ARG A 37 -3.81 25.05 6.60
C ARG A 37 -4.80 26.06 7.18
N GLN A 38 -5.37 26.91 6.34
CA GLN A 38 -6.32 27.94 6.75
C GLN A 38 -7.57 27.34 7.37
N ASN A 39 -8.08 26.25 6.79
CA ASN A 39 -9.25 25.53 7.27
C ASN A 39 -8.92 24.48 8.35
N ASN A 40 -7.65 24.41 8.79
CA ASN A 40 -7.14 23.44 9.76
C ASN A 40 -7.54 21.98 9.44
N LEU A 41 -7.59 21.62 8.15
CA LEU A 41 -8.07 20.34 7.67
C LEU A 41 -7.04 19.24 7.94
N HIS A 42 -7.48 18.18 8.61
CA HIS A 42 -6.61 17.06 8.91
C HIS A 42 -6.36 16.22 7.65
N ARG A 43 -5.21 15.54 7.62
CA ARG A 43 -4.83 14.71 6.47
C ARG A 43 -5.81 13.54 6.26
N GLU A 44 -6.41 13.06 7.34
CA GLU A 44 -7.41 12.00 7.30
C GLU A 44 -8.74 12.47 6.66
N ASP A 45 -9.11 13.75 6.83
CA ASP A 45 -10.31 14.30 6.18
C ASP A 45 -10.16 14.33 4.66
N ILE A 46 -8.98 14.76 4.17
CA ILE A 46 -8.64 14.73 2.74
C ILE A 46 -8.58 13.29 2.22
N ARG A 47 -8.13 12.35 3.07
CA ARG A 47 -8.10 10.93 2.72
C ARG A 47 -9.50 10.36 2.57
N ALA A 48 -10.43 10.70 3.46
CA ALA A 48 -11.83 10.28 3.37
C ALA A 48 -12.49 10.83 2.10
N ARG A 49 -12.24 12.09 1.75
CA ARG A 49 -12.79 12.75 0.54
C ARG A 49 -12.21 12.20 -0.76
N SER A 50 -10.92 11.87 -0.80
CA SER A 50 -10.23 11.46 -2.05
C SER A 50 -10.54 10.03 -2.51
N ASN A 51 -11.12 9.18 -1.67
CA ASN A 51 -11.34 7.73 -1.90
C ASN A 51 -10.11 6.96 -2.44
N ALA A 52 -8.91 7.53 -2.32
CA ALA A 52 -7.69 7.01 -2.92
C ALA A 52 -6.96 6.08 -1.94
N ARG A 53 -6.72 4.85 -2.41
CA ARG A 53 -6.09 3.79 -1.63
C ARG A 53 -4.67 4.14 -1.21
N ASP A 54 -4.26 3.68 -0.03
CA ASP A 54 -2.92 3.97 0.48
C ASP A 54 -1.84 3.22 -0.33
N PRO A 55 -0.84 3.92 -0.88
CA PRO A 55 0.20 3.29 -1.69
C PRO A 55 1.04 2.32 -0.87
N LEU A 56 1.34 2.63 0.40
CA LEU A 56 2.14 1.75 1.25
C LEU A 56 1.40 0.44 1.55
N LEU A 57 0.07 0.50 1.69
CA LEU A 57 -0.74 -0.70 1.85
C LEU A 57 -0.72 -1.58 0.59
N VAL A 58 -0.82 -0.95 -0.60
CA VAL A 58 -0.73 -1.65 -1.88
C VAL A 58 0.65 -2.30 -2.04
N PHE A 59 1.72 -1.59 -1.72
CA PHE A 59 3.09 -2.11 -1.76
C PHE A 59 3.26 -3.29 -0.79
N LYS A 60 2.80 -3.17 0.45
CA LYS A 60 2.89 -4.25 1.45
C LYS A 60 2.18 -5.51 0.95
N LYS A 61 0.97 -5.37 0.40
CA LYS A 61 0.20 -6.49 -0.17
C LYS A 61 0.93 -7.14 -1.34
N LYS A 62 1.48 -6.34 -2.27
CA LYS A 62 2.25 -6.87 -3.41
C LYS A 62 3.52 -7.57 -2.96
N LYS A 63 4.25 -7.01 -1.99
CA LYS A 63 5.45 -7.61 -1.40
C LYS A 63 5.14 -8.99 -0.82
N PHE A 64 4.10 -9.11 0.00
CA PHE A 64 3.70 -10.41 0.55
C PHE A 64 3.20 -11.39 -0.52
N GLY A 65 2.45 -10.90 -1.52
CA GLY A 65 2.04 -11.73 -2.66
C GLY A 65 3.24 -12.30 -3.41
N TRP A 66 4.28 -11.49 -3.62
CA TRP A 66 5.54 -11.91 -4.24
C TRP A 66 6.30 -12.89 -3.35
N THR A 67 6.47 -12.61 -2.06
CA THR A 67 7.13 -13.52 -1.11
C THR A 67 6.44 -14.88 -1.08
N GLY A 68 5.11 -14.91 -1.01
CA GLY A 68 4.34 -16.15 -1.07
C GLY A 68 4.48 -16.86 -2.42
N HIS A 69 4.58 -16.12 -3.53
CA HIS A 69 4.80 -16.69 -4.86
C HIS A 69 6.19 -17.31 -5.03
N VAL A 70 7.24 -16.63 -4.55
CA VAL A 70 8.62 -17.13 -4.57
C VAL A 70 8.76 -18.36 -3.67
N LEU A 71 8.19 -18.33 -2.47
CA LEU A 71 8.20 -19.47 -1.56
C LEU A 71 7.50 -20.67 -2.22
N ARG A 72 6.28 -20.52 -2.75
CA ARG A 72 5.58 -21.60 -3.48
C ARG A 72 6.36 -22.23 -4.63
N ARG A 73 7.30 -21.51 -5.25
CA ARG A 73 8.12 -22.05 -6.35
C ARG A 73 9.34 -22.80 -5.88
N ASN A 74 9.97 -22.33 -4.80
CA ASN A 74 11.28 -22.82 -4.36
C ASN A 74 11.21 -23.78 -3.17
N VAL A 75 10.09 -23.77 -2.45
CA VAL A 75 9.90 -24.55 -1.23
C VAL A 75 8.41 -24.87 -1.13
N ASP A 76 8.03 -26.14 -0.94
CA ASP A 76 6.61 -26.57 -0.85
C ASP A 76 5.93 -26.11 0.47
N ILE A 77 6.21 -24.88 0.90
CA ILE A 77 5.77 -24.28 2.14
C ILE A 77 4.71 -23.24 1.84
N TRP A 78 3.52 -23.46 2.39
CA TRP A 78 2.42 -22.51 2.32
C TRP A 78 2.60 -21.41 3.37
N TRP A 79 3.14 -20.28 2.95
CA TRP A 79 3.32 -19.13 3.83
C TRP A 79 1.98 -18.43 4.18
N THR A 80 1.84 -18.04 5.45
CA THR A 80 0.74 -17.20 5.97
C THR A 80 1.35 -16.08 6.80
N PRO A 81 0.90 -14.82 6.70
CA PRO A 81 1.34 -13.76 7.59
C PRO A 81 1.00 -14.13 9.04
N ILE A 82 1.96 -13.97 9.95
CA ILE A 82 1.73 -14.15 11.40
C ILE A 82 0.58 -13.22 11.82
N GLY A 83 -0.52 -13.81 12.30
CA GLY A 83 -1.72 -13.10 12.78
C GLY A 83 -2.94 -13.15 11.85
N GLU A 84 -2.81 -13.56 10.58
CA GLU A 84 -3.96 -13.80 9.70
C GLU A 84 -4.29 -15.30 9.67
N LYS A 85 -5.42 -15.69 10.26
CA LYS A 85 -5.97 -17.04 10.12
C LYS A 85 -6.56 -17.19 8.72
N ARG A 86 -6.25 -18.31 8.05
CA ARG A 86 -6.89 -18.65 6.77
C ARG A 86 -8.39 -18.83 7.00
N SER A 87 -9.21 -18.39 6.05
CA SER A 87 -10.61 -18.79 5.99
C SER A 87 -10.65 -20.31 5.82
N VAL A 88 -11.31 -21.01 6.74
CA VAL A 88 -11.47 -22.46 6.66
C VAL A 88 -12.48 -22.75 5.55
N GLY A 89 -12.05 -23.38 4.47
CA GLY A 89 -12.92 -23.70 3.34
C GLY A 89 -12.17 -24.05 2.05
N ARG A 90 -12.86 -24.71 1.12
CA ARG A 90 -12.36 -25.02 -0.22
C ARG A 90 -12.11 -23.72 -0.98
N PRO A 91 -10.98 -23.57 -1.70
CA PRO A 91 -10.79 -22.43 -2.59
C PRO A 91 -11.98 -22.34 -3.56
N PRO A 92 -12.50 -21.14 -3.87
CA PRO A 92 -13.53 -20.99 -4.88
C PRO A 92 -13.02 -21.57 -6.20
N MET A 93 -13.80 -22.48 -6.79
CA MET A 93 -13.51 -22.96 -8.14
C MET A 93 -13.70 -21.78 -9.10
N ARG A 94 -12.70 -21.61 -9.97
CA ARG A 94 -12.63 -20.51 -10.94
C ARG A 94 -13.56 -20.75 -12.12
#